data_AF-A0A1Y2TTX6-F1
#
_entry.id   AF-A0A1Y2TTX6-F1
#
_cell.length_a   1.000
_cell.length_b   1.000
_cell.length_c   1.000
_cell.angle_alpha   90.00
_cell.angle_beta   90.00
_cell.angle_gamma   90.00
#
_symmetry.space_group_name_H-M   'P 1'
#
loop_
_entity.id
_entity.type
_entity.pdbx_description
1 polymer ?
#
loop_
_entity_poly.entity_id
_entity_poly.type
_entity_poly.pdbx_seq_one_letter_code
_entity_poly.pdbx_strand_id
1 'polypeptide(L)'
;MYTRDKQRKSIIRMDPDCAICHAPATLACDCEAKGLEIAVEQAEARMMQSVYNDIRSWVRAHAQDYILEYFRLLTERRKAAHSSHIERLTAHAYHYYHAPPHPNEIAQAQATLKRGIDEDWQSSVQRYPEVLEYFYSLVELTLPPDDEPAVKDPPLSALSGSRKVARRGTSTATIAGEPFQERERNPLARRTPPPPMDRRTPGPVANPLAPPPGQRRHSSYRPPTAPPTAYFNY
;
A
#
# COMPACT_ATOMS: atom_id res chain seq x y z
N MET A 1 -53.20 -18.84 -59.16
CA MET A 1 -51.98 -18.32 -58.52
C MET A 1 -52.07 -18.61 -57.03
N TYR A 2 -51.25 -19.51 -56.49
CA TYR A 2 -51.29 -19.84 -55.06
C TYR A 2 -50.30 -18.94 -54.31
N THR A 3 -50.83 -18.04 -53.49
CA THR A 3 -50.08 -17.21 -52.56
C THR A 3 -49.56 -18.09 -51.43
N ARG A 4 -48.23 -18.29 -51.40
CA ARG A 4 -47.53 -19.02 -50.34
C ARG A 4 -47.51 -18.15 -49.09
N ASP A 5 -48.41 -18.42 -48.16
CA ASP A 5 -48.38 -17.83 -46.83
C ASP A 5 -47.05 -18.18 -46.14
N LYS A 6 -46.23 -17.15 -45.93
CA LYS A 6 -45.01 -17.25 -45.12
C LYS A 6 -45.45 -17.39 -43.67
N GLN A 7 -45.51 -18.63 -43.18
CA GLN A 7 -45.63 -18.92 -41.75
C GLN A 7 -44.54 -18.16 -40.98
N ARG A 8 -44.96 -17.13 -40.23
CA ARG A 8 -44.10 -16.45 -39.27
C ARG A 8 -43.85 -17.43 -38.14
N LYS A 9 -42.59 -17.86 -37.98
CA LYS A 9 -42.17 -18.71 -36.87
C LYS A 9 -42.53 -17.99 -35.57
N SER A 10 -43.35 -18.62 -34.73
CA SER A 10 -43.62 -18.17 -33.37
C SER A 10 -42.30 -18.25 -32.59
N ILE A 11 -41.82 -17.10 -32.13
CA ILE A 11 -40.68 -17.05 -31.20
C ILE A 11 -41.27 -17.35 -29.82
N ILE A 12 -41.01 -18.55 -29.31
CA ILE A 12 -41.34 -18.91 -27.93
C ILE A 12 -40.37 -18.12 -27.03
N ARG A 13 -40.89 -17.21 -26.21
CA ARG A 13 -40.16 -16.56 -25.12
C ARG A 13 -40.56 -17.24 -23.82
N MET A 14 -39.62 -17.91 -23.17
CA MET A 14 -39.76 -18.40 -21.80
C MET A 14 -38.65 -17.77 -20.97
N ASP A 15 -39.03 -17.14 -19.88
CA ASP A 15 -38.07 -16.57 -18.93
C ASP A 15 -37.51 -17.71 -18.04
N PRO A 16 -36.20 -17.71 -17.75
CA PRO A 16 -35.61 -18.75 -16.92
C PRO A 16 -36.01 -18.58 -15.46
N ASP A 17 -36.08 -19.69 -14.73
CA ASP A 17 -36.13 -19.68 -13.27
C ASP A 17 -34.79 -19.19 -12.70
N CYS A 18 -34.81 -18.66 -11.48
CA CYS A 18 -33.61 -18.15 -10.83
C CYS A 18 -32.51 -19.23 -10.74
N ALA A 19 -31.29 -18.91 -11.19
CA ALA A 19 -30.14 -19.80 -11.20
C ALA A 19 -29.63 -20.20 -9.80
N ILE A 20 -30.06 -19.48 -8.76
CA ILE A 20 -29.61 -19.70 -7.37
C ILE A 20 -30.68 -20.39 -6.53
N CYS A 21 -31.93 -19.92 -6.56
CA CYS A 21 -33.01 -20.46 -5.73
C CYS A 21 -34.09 -21.23 -6.51
N HIS A 22 -34.00 -21.25 -7.85
CA HIS A 22 -34.95 -21.90 -8.76
C HIS A 22 -36.40 -21.40 -8.66
N ALA A 23 -36.60 -20.21 -8.09
CA ALA A 23 -37.89 -19.55 -8.10
C ALA A 23 -38.26 -19.12 -9.53
N PRO A 24 -39.55 -19.16 -9.90
CA PRO A 24 -40.00 -18.74 -11.22
C PRO A 24 -39.75 -17.25 -11.45
N ALA A 25 -39.52 -16.86 -12.71
CA ALA A 25 -39.27 -15.47 -13.09
C ALA A 25 -40.37 -14.49 -12.59
N THR A 26 -41.61 -14.96 -12.46
CA THR A 26 -42.74 -14.20 -11.93
C THR A 26 -42.56 -13.76 -10.48
N LEU A 27 -41.73 -14.45 -9.69
CA LEU A 27 -41.44 -14.08 -8.31
C LEU A 27 -40.43 -12.91 -8.21
N ALA A 28 -39.64 -12.67 -9.25
CA ALA A 28 -38.66 -11.59 -9.33
C ALA A 28 -37.78 -11.45 -8.07
N CYS A 29 -37.17 -12.55 -7.60
CA CYS A 29 -36.29 -12.54 -6.44
C CYS A 29 -34.90 -11.93 -6.75
N ASP A 30 -34.23 -11.39 -5.72
CA ASP A 30 -32.94 -10.67 -5.88
C ASP A 30 -31.69 -11.56 -5.80
N CYS A 31 -31.83 -12.89 -5.81
CA CYS A 31 -30.70 -13.78 -5.53
C CYS A 31 -29.54 -13.59 -6.53
N GLU A 32 -29.84 -13.57 -7.83
CA GLU A 32 -28.81 -13.40 -8.87
C GLU A 32 -28.13 -12.04 -8.82
N ALA A 33 -28.91 -10.98 -8.57
CA ALA A 33 -28.38 -9.62 -8.43
C ALA A 33 -27.40 -9.54 -7.24
N LYS A 34 -27.78 -10.06 -6.08
CA LYS A 34 -26.90 -10.15 -4.90
C LYS A 34 -25.66 -11.01 -5.15
N GLY A 35 -25.82 -12.12 -5.86
CA GLY A 35 -24.71 -12.97 -6.27
C GLY A 35 -23.70 -12.23 -7.15
N LEU A 36 -24.19 -11.41 -8.09
CA LEU A 36 -23.36 -10.57 -8.94
C LEU A 36 -22.63 -9.49 -8.13
N GLU A 37 -23.31 -8.80 -7.22
CA GLU A 37 -22.70 -7.79 -6.36
C GLU A 37 -21.51 -8.36 -5.57
N ILE A 38 -21.70 -9.53 -4.94
CA ILE A 38 -20.63 -10.23 -4.20
C ILE A 38 -19.48 -10.63 -5.14
N ALA A 39 -19.79 -11.11 -6.34
CA ALA A 39 -18.77 -11.50 -7.31
C ALA A 39 -17.93 -10.29 -7.80
N VAL A 40 -18.56 -9.12 -7.95
CA VAL A 40 -17.88 -7.86 -8.29
C VAL A 40 -16.97 -7.44 -7.15
N GLU A 41 -17.44 -7.44 -5.91
CA GLU A 41 -16.62 -7.09 -4.74
C GLU A 41 -15.38 -7.99 -4.63
N GLN A 42 -15.56 -9.31 -4.83
CA GLN A 42 -14.44 -10.26 -4.84
C GLN A 42 -13.47 -10.04 -6.01
N ALA A 43 -13.96 -9.64 -7.17
CA ALA A 43 -13.12 -9.32 -8.32
C ALA A 43 -12.32 -8.05 -8.07
N GLU A 44 -12.94 -6.99 -7.53
CA GLU A 44 -12.29 -5.74 -7.15
C GLU A 44 -11.18 -6.00 -6.13
N ALA A 45 -11.49 -6.71 -5.04
CA ALA A 45 -10.51 -7.01 -3.99
C ALA A 45 -9.30 -7.80 -4.52
N ARG A 46 -9.48 -8.65 -5.53
CA ARG A 46 -8.35 -9.41 -6.12
C ARG A 46 -7.56 -8.60 -7.13
N MET A 47 -8.22 -7.80 -7.96
CA MET A 47 -7.59 -7.15 -9.12
C MET A 47 -7.16 -5.72 -8.83
N MET A 48 -7.94 -4.93 -8.07
CA MET A 48 -7.65 -3.52 -7.78
C MET A 48 -6.79 -3.31 -6.55
N GLN A 49 -6.69 -4.29 -5.65
CA GLN A 49 -5.94 -4.12 -4.40
C GLN A 49 -4.45 -3.83 -4.64
N SER A 50 -3.81 -4.47 -5.63
CA SER A 50 -2.42 -4.17 -5.99
C SER A 50 -2.28 -2.73 -6.49
N VAL A 51 -3.20 -2.29 -7.35
CA VAL A 51 -3.23 -0.92 -7.90
C VAL A 51 -3.38 0.11 -6.77
N TYR A 52 -4.31 -0.09 -5.84
CA TYR A 52 -4.46 0.80 -4.68
C TYR A 52 -3.22 0.83 -3.78
N ASN A 53 -2.52 -0.30 -3.62
CA ASN A 53 -1.29 -0.37 -2.84
C ASN A 53 -0.15 0.39 -3.52
N ASP A 54 -0.02 0.27 -4.84
CA ASP A 54 0.99 0.97 -5.63
C ASP A 54 0.74 2.49 -5.59
N ILE A 55 -0.51 2.91 -5.81
CA ILE A 55 -0.92 4.31 -5.69
C ILE A 55 -0.60 4.85 -4.28
N ARG A 56 -1.01 4.15 -3.22
CA ARG A 56 -0.77 4.58 -1.84
C ARG A 56 0.73 4.71 -1.54
N SER A 57 1.53 3.76 -2.02
CA SER A 57 2.98 3.76 -1.81
C SER A 57 3.64 4.93 -2.55
N TRP A 58 3.21 5.18 -3.79
CA TRP A 58 3.68 6.30 -4.60
C TRP A 58 3.33 7.65 -3.97
N VAL A 59 2.05 7.88 -3.63
CA VAL A 59 1.58 9.13 -3.00
C VAL A 59 2.31 9.38 -1.68
N ARG A 60 2.43 8.35 -0.83
CA ARG A 60 3.12 8.47 0.46
C ARG A 60 4.57 8.91 0.29
N ALA A 61 5.31 8.30 -0.64
CA ALA A 61 6.71 8.63 -0.88
C ALA A 61 6.87 10.10 -1.32
N HIS A 62 6.07 10.54 -2.30
CA HIS A 62 6.16 11.90 -2.83
C HIS A 62 5.71 12.95 -1.82
N ALA A 63 4.65 12.68 -1.05
CA ALA A 63 4.22 13.56 0.02
C ALA A 63 5.29 13.69 1.11
N GLN A 64 5.92 12.59 1.51
CA GLN A 64 7.00 12.60 2.49
C GLN A 64 8.19 13.42 1.98
N ASP A 65 8.64 13.19 0.75
CA ASP A 65 9.77 13.91 0.17
C ASP A 65 9.50 15.42 0.10
N TYR A 66 8.30 15.81 -0.33
CA TYR A 66 7.88 17.22 -0.38
C TYR A 66 7.92 17.88 1.01
N ILE A 67 7.34 17.24 2.03
CA ILE A 67 7.31 17.79 3.39
C ILE A 67 8.71 17.88 3.99
N LEU A 68 9.55 16.86 3.78
CA LEU A 68 10.93 16.87 4.27
C LEU A 68 11.75 17.97 3.60
N GLU A 69 11.58 18.18 2.29
CA GLU A 69 12.29 19.23 1.57
C GLU A 69 11.83 20.63 2.01
N TYR A 70 10.52 20.82 2.16
CA TYR A 70 9.98 22.06 2.71
C TYR A 70 10.53 22.36 4.12
N PHE A 71 10.57 21.36 5.00
CA PHE A 71 11.13 21.50 6.34
C PHE A 71 12.63 21.81 6.33
N ARG A 72 13.41 21.21 5.41
CA ARG A 72 14.83 21.55 5.24
C ARG A 72 15.01 23.03 4.92
N LEU A 73 14.24 23.58 3.98
CA LEU A 73 14.31 25.00 3.62
C LEU A 73 14.05 25.91 4.83
N LEU A 74 13.03 25.61 5.64
CA LEU A 74 12.71 26.37 6.85
C LEU A 74 13.85 26.29 7.87
N THR A 75 14.34 25.09 8.11
CA THR A 75 15.41 24.82 9.07
C THR A 75 16.72 25.51 8.68
N GLU A 76 17.10 25.47 7.41
CA GLU A 76 18.31 26.14 6.91
C GLU A 76 18.21 27.66 7.09
N ARG A 77 17.06 28.26 6.76
CA ARG A 77 16.82 29.69 7.02
C ARG A 77 16.97 30.04 8.51
N ARG A 78 16.44 29.19 9.39
CA ARG A 78 16.50 29.43 10.85
C ARG A 78 17.92 29.27 11.39
N LYS A 79 18.67 28.27 10.91
CA LYS A 79 20.09 28.08 11.26
C LYS A 79 20.93 29.27 10.81
N ALA A 80 20.70 29.81 9.61
CA ALA A 80 21.39 31.00 9.13
C ALA A 80 21.12 32.21 10.04
N ALA A 81 19.85 32.46 10.37
CA ALA A 81 19.46 33.54 11.29
C ALA A 81 20.08 33.37 12.69
N HIS A 82 20.16 32.14 13.18
CA HIS A 82 20.81 31.80 14.44
C HIS A 82 22.33 32.08 14.40
N SER A 83 23.02 31.69 13.32
CA SER A 83 24.45 32.00 13.15
C SER A 83 24.71 33.51 13.25
N SER A 84 23.95 34.31 12.51
CA SER A 84 24.07 35.78 12.56
C SER A 84 23.68 36.36 13.92
N HIS A 85 22.82 35.70 14.69
CA HIS A 85 22.51 36.13 16.06
C HIS A 85 23.67 35.84 17.02
N ILE A 86 24.26 34.65 16.95
CA ILE A 86 25.42 34.28 17.76
C ILE A 86 26.63 35.16 17.43
N GLU A 87 26.87 35.47 16.16
CA GLU A 87 27.93 36.40 15.73
C GLU A 87 27.75 37.79 16.35
N ARG A 88 26.52 38.31 16.35
CA ARG A 88 26.20 39.60 16.99
C ARG A 88 26.39 39.58 18.51
N LEU A 89 25.95 38.52 19.19
CA LEU A 89 26.19 38.33 20.63
C LEU A 89 27.68 38.30 20.95
N THR A 90 28.45 37.58 20.13
CA THR A 90 29.90 37.47 20.29
C THR A 90 30.60 38.82 20.09
N ALA A 91 30.25 39.55 19.03
CA ALA A 91 30.80 40.88 18.77
C ALA A 91 30.44 41.88 19.87
N HIS A 92 29.21 41.85 20.38
CA HIS A 92 28.77 42.69 21.49
C HIS A 92 29.54 42.40 22.78
N ALA A 93 29.63 41.12 23.17
CA ALA A 93 30.38 40.72 24.36
C ALA A 93 31.86 41.13 24.28
N TYR A 94 32.47 40.96 23.12
CA TYR A 94 33.86 41.36 22.89
C TYR A 94 34.04 42.89 22.96
N HIS A 95 33.14 43.67 22.35
CA HIS A 95 33.26 45.13 22.32
C HIS A 95 33.16 45.78 23.72
N TYR A 96 32.24 45.30 24.58
CA TYR A 96 32.02 45.90 25.90
C TYR A 96 32.84 45.26 27.01
N TYR A 97 33.00 43.94 26.98
CA TYR A 97 33.59 43.18 28.09
C TYR A 97 34.93 42.53 27.74
N HIS A 98 35.38 42.61 26.47
CA HIS A 98 36.60 41.96 25.98
C HIS A 98 36.65 40.47 26.34
N ALA A 99 35.48 39.84 26.40
CA ALA A 99 35.26 38.49 26.88
C ALA A 99 34.30 37.76 25.94
N PRO A 100 34.30 36.41 25.94
CA PRO A 100 33.30 35.64 25.23
C PRO A 100 31.88 35.89 25.79
N PRO A 101 30.83 35.67 24.98
CA PRO A 101 29.44 35.81 25.43
C PRO A 101 29.13 34.87 26.59
N HIS A 102 28.22 35.29 27.47
CA HIS A 102 27.93 34.55 28.69
C HIS A 102 27.27 33.20 28.34
N PRO A 103 27.66 32.07 28.98
CA PRO A 103 27.13 30.75 28.63
C PRO A 103 25.59 30.65 28.64
N ASN A 104 24.93 31.36 29.56
CA ASN A 104 23.46 31.38 29.60
C ASN A 104 22.84 32.06 28.37
N GLU A 105 23.47 33.08 27.79
CA GLU A 105 22.95 33.75 26.58
C GLU A 105 23.00 32.80 25.38
N ILE A 106 24.12 32.07 25.25
CA ILE A 106 24.27 31.04 24.23
C ILE A 106 23.22 29.93 24.44
N ALA A 107 23.07 29.44 25.67
CA ALA A 107 22.09 28.40 25.98
C ALA A 107 20.64 28.84 25.65
N GLN A 108 20.28 30.09 25.96
CA GLN A 108 18.98 30.66 25.61
C GLN A 108 18.78 30.79 24.10
N ALA A 109 19.81 31.22 23.37
CA ALA A 109 19.76 31.28 21.91
C ALA A 109 19.55 29.88 21.30
N GLN A 110 20.28 28.88 21.78
CA GLN A 110 20.13 27.48 21.34
C GLN A 110 18.74 26.91 21.65
N ALA A 111 18.20 27.19 22.85
CA ALA A 111 16.84 26.77 23.22
C ALA A 111 15.78 27.43 22.33
N THR A 112 16.00 28.68 21.92
CA THR A 112 15.10 29.39 21.01
C THR A 112 15.17 28.84 19.59
N LEU A 113 16.38 28.54 19.08
CA LEU A 113 16.54 27.83 17.80
C LEU A 113 15.78 26.51 17.82
N LYS A 114 15.96 25.69 18.87
CA LYS A 114 15.31 24.38 18.97
C LYS A 114 13.78 24.50 18.93
N ARG A 115 13.18 25.37 19.77
CA ARG A 115 11.73 25.59 19.77
C ARG A 115 11.23 25.99 18.39
N GLY A 116 11.96 26.87 17.71
CA GLY A 116 11.63 27.26 16.36
C GLY A 116 11.68 26.13 15.34
N ILE A 117 12.68 25.24 15.42
CA ILE A 117 12.75 24.05 14.57
C ILE A 117 11.57 23.10 14.85
N ASP A 118 11.22 22.93 16.13
CA ASP A 118 10.08 22.10 16.52
C ASP A 118 8.75 22.68 15.96
N GLU A 119 8.57 24.00 15.99
CA GLU A 119 7.43 24.71 15.39
C GLU A 119 7.38 24.58 13.87
N ASP A 120 8.53 24.70 13.18
CA ASP A 120 8.62 24.52 11.73
C ASP A 120 8.27 23.07 11.34
N TRP A 121 8.70 22.09 12.14
CA TRP A 121 8.34 20.69 11.94
C TRP A 121 6.84 20.46 12.10
N GLN A 122 6.25 20.97 13.19
CA GLN A 122 4.81 20.87 13.43
C GLN A 122 4.01 21.47 12.27
N SER A 123 4.40 22.67 11.83
CA SER A 123 3.76 23.37 10.71
C SER A 123 3.90 22.60 9.40
N SER A 124 5.04 21.94 9.17
CA SER A 124 5.27 21.12 7.98
C SER A 124 4.37 19.88 7.98
N VAL A 125 4.27 19.17 9.10
CA VAL A 125 3.41 17.98 9.26
C VAL A 125 1.92 18.32 9.10
N GLN A 126 1.49 19.50 9.54
CA GLN A 126 0.09 19.92 9.39
C GLN A 126 -0.36 20.03 7.92
N ARG A 127 0.57 20.10 6.96
CA ARG A 127 0.27 20.20 5.52
C ARG A 127 0.03 18.85 4.83
N TYR A 128 0.09 17.73 5.57
CA TYR A 128 -0.12 16.42 4.97
C TYR A 128 -1.47 16.28 4.25
N PRO A 129 -2.62 16.74 4.78
CA PRO A 129 -3.91 16.57 4.10
C PRO A 129 -3.92 17.14 2.68
N GLU A 130 -3.51 18.40 2.52
CA GLU A 130 -3.52 19.09 1.22
C GLU A 130 -2.48 18.51 0.26
N VAL A 131 -1.31 18.13 0.78
CA VAL A 131 -0.25 17.52 -0.04
C VAL A 131 -0.67 16.14 -0.54
N LEU A 132 -1.32 15.34 0.32
CA LEU A 132 -1.86 14.04 -0.06
C LEU A 132 -2.96 14.22 -1.11
N GLU A 133 -3.90 15.13 -0.90
CA GLU A 133 -4.97 15.44 -1.86
C GLU A 133 -4.41 15.81 -3.24
N TYR A 134 -3.41 16.70 -3.27
CA TYR A 134 -2.72 17.05 -4.51
C TYR A 134 -2.13 15.83 -5.22
N PHE A 135 -1.35 15.00 -4.53
CA PHE A 135 -0.72 13.84 -5.17
C PHE A 135 -1.74 12.76 -5.58
N TYR A 136 -2.84 12.60 -4.84
CA TYR A 136 -3.94 11.74 -5.27
C TYR A 136 -4.64 12.28 -6.52
N SER A 137 -4.78 13.61 -6.66
CA SER A 137 -5.39 14.24 -7.84
C SER A 137 -4.60 14.03 -9.14
N LEU A 138 -3.30 13.70 -9.04
CA LEU A 138 -2.46 13.38 -10.20
C LEU A 138 -2.64 11.95 -10.72
N VAL A 139 -3.33 11.10 -9.96
CA VAL A 139 -3.52 9.69 -10.33
C VAL A 139 -4.70 9.61 -11.29
N GLU A 140 -4.44 9.17 -12.52
CA GLU A 140 -5.45 8.97 -13.54
C GLU A 140 -5.65 7.47 -13.83
N LEU A 141 -6.90 7.00 -13.79
CA LEU A 141 -7.31 5.65 -14.19
C LEU A 141 -8.24 5.78 -15.39
N THR A 142 -7.82 5.22 -16.52
CA THR A 142 -8.61 5.22 -17.76
C THR A 142 -9.24 3.86 -17.98
N LEU A 143 -10.50 3.86 -18.42
CA LEU A 143 -11.22 2.65 -18.81
C LEU A 143 -11.11 2.44 -20.32
N PRO A 144 -10.98 1.18 -20.78
CA PRO A 144 -11.05 0.89 -22.20
C PRO A 144 -12.44 1.26 -22.75
N PRO A 145 -12.54 1.74 -24.00
CA PRO A 145 -13.81 2.08 -24.61
C PRO A 145 -14.63 0.82 -24.97
N ASP A 146 -15.96 0.94 -24.96
CA ASP A 146 -16.88 -0.18 -25.19
C ASP A 146 -16.73 -0.85 -26.57
N ASP A 147 -16.15 -0.14 -27.54
CA ASP A 147 -15.98 -0.63 -28.89
C ASP A 147 -14.72 -1.49 -29.10
N GLU A 148 -13.81 -1.50 -28.13
CA GLU A 148 -12.55 -2.24 -28.17
C GLU A 148 -12.78 -3.76 -28.25
N PRO A 149 -12.07 -4.49 -29.15
CA PRO A 149 -12.28 -5.94 -29.32
C PRO A 149 -12.03 -6.75 -28.05
N ALA A 150 -11.14 -6.29 -27.17
CA ALA A 150 -10.88 -6.94 -25.88
C ALA A 150 -12.07 -6.88 -24.92
N VAL A 151 -12.92 -5.85 -25.04
CA VAL A 151 -14.15 -5.68 -24.25
C VAL A 151 -15.30 -6.48 -24.85
N LYS A 152 -15.43 -6.49 -26.19
CA LYS A 152 -16.51 -7.19 -26.90
C LYS A 152 -16.35 -8.71 -26.91
N ASP A 153 -15.15 -9.18 -27.19
CA ASP A 153 -14.82 -10.61 -27.29
C ASP A 153 -13.72 -10.95 -26.27
N PRO A 154 -14.02 -10.88 -24.95
CA PRO A 154 -13.04 -11.20 -23.93
C PRO A 154 -12.63 -12.68 -24.08
N PRO A 155 -11.34 -13.03 -23.90
CA PRO A 155 -10.84 -14.40 -24.02
C PRO A 155 -11.22 -15.25 -22.80
N LEU A 156 -12.51 -15.29 -22.47
CA LEU A 156 -13.10 -16.11 -21.44
C LEU A 156 -13.77 -17.29 -22.16
N SER A 157 -13.29 -18.50 -21.88
CA SER A 157 -13.57 -19.75 -22.62
C SER A 157 -15.05 -20.07 -22.94
N ALA A 158 -16.02 -19.39 -22.31
CA ALA A 158 -17.44 -19.60 -22.52
C ALA A 158 -18.00 -18.94 -23.80
N LEU A 159 -17.44 -17.81 -24.27
CA LEU A 159 -17.98 -17.07 -25.42
C LEU A 159 -17.30 -17.44 -26.75
N SER A 160 -16.03 -17.86 -26.70
CA SER A 160 -15.24 -18.24 -27.88
C SER A 160 -15.64 -19.59 -28.51
N GLY A 161 -16.54 -20.35 -27.87
CA GLY A 161 -16.90 -21.72 -28.26
C GLY A 161 -17.92 -21.87 -29.40
N SER A 162 -18.49 -20.78 -29.95
CA SER A 162 -19.61 -20.89 -30.92
C SER A 162 -19.29 -20.43 -32.36
N ARG A 163 -18.02 -20.21 -32.70
CA ARG A 163 -17.64 -20.19 -34.13
C ARG A 163 -17.45 -21.63 -34.60
N LYS A 164 -18.54 -22.20 -35.12
CA LYS A 164 -18.62 -23.46 -35.87
C LYS A 164 -17.31 -23.76 -36.64
N VAL A 165 -16.46 -24.61 -36.08
CA VAL A 165 -15.47 -25.37 -36.85
C VAL A 165 -16.23 -26.52 -37.50
N ALA A 166 -16.88 -26.23 -38.62
CA ALA A 166 -17.37 -27.25 -39.53
C ALA A 166 -16.20 -27.74 -40.40
N ARG A 167 -15.64 -28.90 -40.01
CA ARG A 167 -15.06 -29.96 -40.85
C ARG A 167 -14.10 -29.58 -42.00
N ARG A 168 -12.81 -29.92 -41.83
CA ARG A 168 -12.10 -31.00 -42.59
C ARG A 168 -10.62 -31.03 -42.21
N GLY A 169 -10.07 -32.22 -41.97
CA GLY A 169 -8.62 -32.42 -42.05
C GLY A 169 -8.04 -33.38 -41.02
N THR A 170 -8.29 -34.66 -41.22
CA THR A 170 -7.64 -35.81 -40.60
C THR A 170 -6.10 -35.74 -40.71
N SER A 171 -5.39 -35.92 -39.59
CA SER A 171 -4.04 -36.50 -39.61
C SER A 171 -3.61 -36.95 -38.22
N THR A 172 -3.92 -38.22 -37.98
CA THR A 172 -3.09 -39.27 -37.36
C THR A 172 -1.77 -38.86 -36.69
N ALA A 173 -1.62 -39.37 -35.46
CA ALA A 173 -0.38 -39.55 -34.73
C ALA A 173 0.68 -40.37 -35.48
N THR A 174 1.95 -40.08 -35.23
CA THR A 174 3.05 -41.08 -35.17
C THR A 174 4.24 -40.52 -34.38
N ILE A 175 4.68 -41.31 -33.40
CA ILE A 175 5.92 -41.20 -32.61
C ILE A 175 7.03 -42.00 -33.31
N ALA A 176 8.28 -41.65 -32.99
CA ALA A 176 9.57 -42.35 -33.22
C ALA A 176 10.37 -41.84 -34.44
N GLY A 177 11.68 -41.57 -34.36
CA GLY A 177 12.67 -41.69 -33.29
C GLY A 177 14.06 -41.55 -33.94
N GLU A 178 15.08 -41.11 -33.20
CA GLU A 178 16.44 -41.69 -33.24
C GLU A 178 17.40 -40.98 -32.25
N PRO A 179 18.43 -41.69 -31.75
CA PRO A 179 19.23 -41.34 -30.57
C PRO A 179 20.66 -40.88 -30.94
N PHE A 180 21.43 -40.36 -29.98
CA PHE A 180 22.82 -40.75 -29.66
C PHE A 180 23.46 -39.81 -28.61
N GLN A 181 23.86 -40.42 -27.49
CA GLN A 181 25.06 -40.26 -26.63
C GLN A 181 25.75 -38.89 -26.44
N GLU A 182 26.45 -38.54 -25.34
CA GLU A 182 26.69 -39.05 -23.98
C GLU A 182 27.88 -38.21 -23.44
N ARG A 183 27.78 -37.59 -22.24
CA ARG A 183 28.88 -37.53 -21.26
C ARG A 183 28.46 -36.89 -19.93
N GLU A 184 28.40 -37.74 -18.89
CA GLU A 184 28.97 -37.61 -17.52
C GLU A 184 29.13 -36.19 -16.92
N ARG A 185 28.78 -35.88 -15.66
CA ARG A 185 28.87 -36.68 -14.42
C ARG A 185 28.25 -35.92 -13.20
N ASN A 186 27.50 -36.65 -12.37
CA ASN A 186 27.33 -36.54 -10.89
C ASN A 186 26.59 -35.36 -10.19
N PRO A 187 26.06 -35.56 -8.95
CA PRO A 187 24.63 -35.35 -8.68
C PRO A 187 24.37 -34.55 -7.37
N LEU A 188 23.08 -34.35 -7.04
CA LEU A 188 22.56 -33.93 -5.73
C LEU A 188 22.99 -32.54 -5.21
N ALA A 189 22.16 -31.53 -5.46
CA ALA A 189 21.95 -30.43 -4.50
C ALA A 189 20.56 -29.80 -4.64
N ARG A 190 19.73 -30.16 -3.66
CA ARG A 190 18.48 -29.55 -3.20
C ARG A 190 18.52 -28.01 -3.32
N ARG A 191 17.62 -27.43 -4.13
CA ARG A 191 17.44 -25.96 -4.21
C ARG A 191 16.65 -25.47 -3.00
N THR A 192 17.33 -24.88 -2.03
CA THR A 192 16.74 -24.01 -1.01
C THR A 192 16.54 -22.60 -1.60
N PRO A 193 15.43 -21.90 -1.32
CA PRO A 193 15.26 -20.48 -1.68
C PRO A 193 16.19 -19.58 -0.84
N PRO A 194 16.63 -18.42 -1.36
CA PRO A 194 17.44 -17.47 -0.60
C PRO A 194 16.60 -16.74 0.48
N PRO A 195 17.22 -16.32 1.60
CA PRO A 195 16.51 -15.63 2.69
C PRO A 195 16.16 -14.17 2.33
N PRO A 196 15.15 -13.58 3.00
CA PRO A 196 14.74 -12.20 2.80
C PRO A 196 15.80 -11.24 3.36
N MET A 197 16.07 -10.17 2.61
CA MET A 197 16.96 -9.09 3.03
C MET A 197 16.24 -8.20 4.06
N ASP A 198 16.56 -8.37 5.33
CA ASP A 198 16.21 -7.39 6.37
C ASP A 198 16.93 -6.07 6.08
N ARG A 199 16.14 -5.07 5.68
CA ARG A 199 16.54 -3.66 5.62
C ARG A 199 16.90 -3.21 7.04
N ARG A 200 18.20 -3.04 7.29
CA ARG A 200 18.74 -2.41 8.49
C ARG A 200 18.28 -0.95 8.59
N THR A 201 17.46 -0.65 9.57
CA THR A 201 17.35 0.68 10.17
C THR A 201 18.66 0.98 10.92
N PRO A 202 19.38 2.08 10.64
CA PRO A 202 20.47 2.50 11.51
C PRO A 202 19.88 2.98 12.83
N GLY A 203 20.14 2.24 13.92
CA GLY A 203 19.85 2.67 15.28
C GLY A 203 20.75 3.85 15.71
N PRO A 204 20.38 4.58 16.77
CA PRO A 204 21.13 5.73 17.25
C PRO A 204 22.52 5.30 17.76
N VAL A 205 23.55 5.99 17.28
CA VAL A 205 24.93 5.87 17.77
C VAL A 205 24.99 6.30 19.25
N ALA A 206 25.44 5.38 20.10
CA ALA A 206 25.65 5.61 21.52
C ALA A 206 26.88 6.53 21.74
N ASN A 207 26.70 7.53 22.60
CA ASN A 207 27.68 8.54 22.94
C ASN A 207 28.85 7.92 23.76
N PRO A 208 30.14 8.12 23.42
CA PRO A 208 31.28 7.49 24.10
C PRO A 208 31.57 7.98 25.54
N LEU A 209 30.75 8.86 26.11
CA LEU A 209 30.95 9.46 27.44
C LEU A 209 29.85 9.09 28.47
N ALA A 210 29.12 7.98 28.27
CA ALA A 210 28.14 7.52 29.24
C ALA A 210 28.80 6.74 30.41
N PRO A 211 28.44 7.01 31.68
CA PRO A 211 28.92 6.25 32.83
C PRO A 211 28.32 4.82 32.84
N PRO A 212 29.00 3.82 33.44
CA PRO A 212 28.60 2.42 33.34
C PRO A 212 27.27 2.13 34.07
N PRO A 213 26.42 1.24 33.53
CA PRO A 213 25.16 0.87 34.18
C PRO A 213 25.43 0.01 35.42
N GLY A 214 24.98 0.50 36.57
CA GLY A 214 25.02 -0.21 37.84
C GLY A 214 24.21 -1.50 37.83
N GLN A 215 24.76 -2.52 38.49
CA GLN A 215 24.17 -3.84 38.70
C GLN A 215 22.77 -3.72 39.31
N ARG A 216 21.73 -4.07 38.55
CA ARG A 216 20.37 -4.23 39.09
C ARG A 216 20.29 -5.53 39.88
N ARG A 217 20.20 -5.37 41.20
CA ARG A 217 19.87 -6.43 42.16
C ARG A 217 18.52 -7.06 41.80
N HIS A 218 18.47 -8.39 41.86
CA HIS A 218 17.24 -9.18 41.89
C HIS A 218 16.31 -8.66 43.00
N SER A 219 15.14 -8.17 42.64
CA SER A 219 14.05 -7.89 43.57
C SER A 219 12.90 -8.83 43.23
N SER A 220 12.68 -9.81 44.10
CA SER A 220 11.56 -10.75 44.07
C SER A 220 10.24 -10.00 44.19
N TYR A 221 9.40 -10.10 43.16
CA TYR A 221 8.02 -9.59 43.20
C TYR A 221 7.08 -10.72 43.63
N ARG A 222 6.37 -10.51 44.74
CA ARG A 222 5.30 -11.38 45.25
C ARG A 222 3.96 -10.73 44.85
N PRO A 223 3.01 -11.47 44.26
CA PRO A 223 1.71 -10.89 43.91
C PRO A 223 0.83 -10.69 45.15
N PRO A 224 0.01 -9.62 45.22
CA PRO A 224 -0.93 -9.41 46.31
C PRO A 224 -2.19 -10.28 46.15
N THR A 225 -2.58 -10.89 47.27
CA THR A 225 -3.82 -11.63 47.52
C THR A 225 -5.06 -10.73 47.47
N ALA A 226 -6.11 -11.21 46.82
CA ALA A 226 -7.43 -10.57 46.75
C ALA A 226 -8.16 -10.57 48.11
N PRO A 227 -8.97 -9.54 48.43
CA PRO A 227 -9.84 -9.55 49.61
C PRO A 227 -11.19 -10.28 49.34
N PRO A 228 -11.79 -10.93 50.35
CA PRO A 228 -13.05 -11.66 50.19
C PRO A 228 -14.27 -10.72 50.22
N THR A 229 -15.18 -10.90 49.25
CA THR A 229 -16.51 -10.29 49.24
C THR A 229 -17.44 -11.04 50.19
N ALA A 230 -17.78 -10.41 51.32
CA ALA A 230 -18.80 -10.87 52.25
C ALA A 230 -20.20 -10.44 51.76
N TYR A 231 -21.10 -11.40 51.79
CA TYR A 231 -22.55 -11.28 51.55
C TYR A 231 -23.21 -10.36 52.57
N PHE A 232 -24.18 -9.55 52.14
CA PHE A 232 -25.36 -9.23 52.94
C PHE A 232 -26.62 -9.16 52.06
N ASN A 233 -27.52 -10.11 52.32
CA ASN A 233 -28.96 -10.01 52.11
C ASN A 233 -29.55 -9.31 53.33
N TYR A 234 -30.34 -8.25 53.11
CA TYR A 234 -31.75 -8.11 53.50
C TYR A 234 -32.22 -6.69 53.11
#